data_AF-A0A3C0VCT2-F1
#
_entry.id   AF-A0A3C0VCT2-F1
#
_cell.length_a   1.000
_cell.length_b   1.000
_cell.length_c   1.000
_cell.angle_alpha   90.00
_cell.angle_beta   90.00
_cell.angle_gamma   90.00
#
_symmetry.space_group_name_H-M   'P 1'
#
loop_
_entity.id
_entity.type
_entity.pdbx_description
1 polymer ?
#
loop_
_entity_poly.entity_id
_entity_poly.type
_entity_poly.pdbx_seq_one_letter_code
_entity_poly.pdbx_strand_id
1 'polypeptide(L)' 'MLEWARANDAILLTDDLDFGELVFRQRRAASGVLLLRMAGLSLARKRAIVLDALNEHGQDLYGRFAVLDLRQLRIRPLQV' A
#
# COMPACT_ATOMS: atom_id res chain seq x y z
N MET A 1 -12.46 4.47 -6.39
CA MET A 1 -11.56 4.08 -5.28
C MET A 1 -10.46 5.11 -5.05
N LEU A 2 -9.59 5.38 -6.02
CA LEU A 2 -8.51 6.39 -5.87
C LEU A 2 -9.00 7.79 -5.50
N GLU A 3 -10.04 8.29 -6.17
CA GLU A 3 -10.56 9.64 -5.88
C GLU A 3 -11.16 9.74 -4.47
N TRP A 4 -11.84 8.69 -4.01
CA TRP A 4 -12.35 8.62 -2.64
C TRP A 4 -11.21 8.60 -1.63
N ALA A 5 -10.18 7.78 -1.87
CA ALA A 5 -9.03 7.69 -0.97
C ALA A 5 -8.30 9.04 -0.87
N ARG A 6 -8.10 9.72 -2.00
CA ARG A 6 -7.53 11.07 -2.04
C ARG A 6 -8.41 12.09 -1.29
N ALA A 7 -9.73 12.06 -1.49
CA ALA A 7 -10.65 12.98 -0.85
C ALA A 7 -10.76 12.80 0.67
N ASN A 8 -10.41 11.62 1.19
CA ASN A 8 -10.49 11.27 2.61
C ASN A 8 -9.12 11.11 3.28
N ASP A 9 -8.05 11.55 2.61
CA ASP A 9 -6.67 11.39 3.07
C ASP A 9 -6.31 9.95 3.48
N ALA A 10 -6.82 8.97 2.74
CA ALA A 10 -6.72 7.56 3.07
C ALA A 10 -5.56 6.88 2.32
N ILE A 11 -4.87 6.01 3.04
CA ILE A 11 -3.90 5.06 2.46
C ILE A 11 -4.67 3.93 1.80
N LEU A 12 -4.32 3.62 0.55
CA LEU A 12 -4.92 2.51 -0.17
C LEU A 12 -4.20 1.21 0.11
N LEU A 13 -4.94 0.20 0.57
CA LEU A 13 -4.45 -1.18 0.69
C LEU A 13 -4.99 -2.02 -0.47
N THR A 14 -4.11 -2.73 -1.18
CA THR A 14 -4.53 -3.62 -2.27
C THR A 14 -3.57 -4.79 -2.44
N ASP A 15 -4.07 -5.94 -2.93
CA ASP A 15 -3.26 -7.06 -3.41
C ASP A 15 -3.28 -7.21 -4.94
N ASP A 16 -3.94 -6.28 -5.64
CA ASP A 16 -3.95 -6.17 -7.10
C ASP A 16 -2.58 -5.72 -7.63
N LEU A 17 -1.87 -6.60 -8.34
CA LEU A 17 -0.53 -6.37 -8.85
C LEU A 17 -0.49 -5.39 -10.03
N ASP A 18 -1.59 -5.26 -10.78
CA ASP A 18 -1.70 -4.32 -11.90
C ASP A 18 -1.95 -2.88 -11.41
N PHE A 19 -2.31 -2.74 -10.13
CA PHE A 19 -2.54 -1.46 -9.48
C PHE A 19 -1.28 -0.58 -9.42
N GLY A 20 -0.10 -1.19 -9.36
CA GLY A 20 1.17 -0.46 -9.42
C GLY A 20 1.31 0.34 -10.71
N GLU A 21 0.99 -0.27 -11.85
CA GLU A 21 1.06 0.42 -13.14
C GLU A 21 0.06 1.59 -13.20
N LEU A 22 -1.16 1.37 -12.71
CA LEU A 22 -2.22 2.38 -12.68
C LEU A 22 -1.82 3.62 -11.87
N VAL A 23 -1.27 3.43 -10.66
CA VAL A 23 -0.85 4.53 -9.78
C VAL A 23 0.32 5.32 -10.36
N PHE A 24 1.33 4.63 -10.90
CA PHE A 24 2.52 5.28 -11.47
C PHE A 24 2.23 5.98 -12.79
N ARG A 25 1.37 5.43 -13.65
CA ARG A 25 1.06 6.05 -14.96
C ARG A 25 0.13 7.24 -14.85
N GLN A 26 -0.85 7.20 -13.94
CA GLN A 26 -1.86 8.25 -13.88
C GLN A 26 -1.42 9.47 -13.06
N ARG A 27 -0.31 9.40 -12.29
CA ARG A 27 0.11 10.45 -11.32
C ARG A 27 -1.01 10.89 -10.37
N ARG A 28 -2.06 10.08 -10.25
CA ARG A 28 -3.21 10.31 -9.37
C ARG A 28 -2.96 9.53 -8.10
N ALA A 29 -2.00 10.00 -7.32
CA ALA A 29 -1.69 9.38 -6.04
C ALA A 29 -2.88 9.53 -5.09
N ALA A 30 -3.33 8.42 -4.51
CA ALA A 30 -3.95 8.46 -3.19
C ALA A 30 -2.94 9.03 -2.18
N SER A 31 -3.40 9.40 -0.98
CA SER A 31 -2.49 9.91 0.06
C SER A 31 -1.40 8.92 0.46
N GLY A 32 -1.53 7.64 0.10
CA GLY A 32 -0.48 6.63 0.12
C GLY A 32 -0.99 5.33 -0.51
N VAL A 33 -0.10 4.41 -0.86
CA VAL A 33 -0.47 3.07 -1.36
C VAL A 33 0.40 2.01 -0.68
N LEU A 34 -0.24 0.95 -0.19
CA LEU A 34 0.38 -0.26 0.32
C LEU A 34 -0.08 -1.47 -0.52
N LEU A 35 0.84 -2.00 -1.34
CA LEU A 35 0.62 -3.19 -2.15
C LEU A 35 1.05 -4.45 -1.38
N LEU A 36 0.14 -5.41 -1.25
CA LEU A 36 0.35 -6.66 -0.52
C LEU A 36 0.79 -7.79 -1.45
N ARG A 37 2.02 -8.27 -1.30
CA ARG A 37 2.58 -9.42 -2.03
C ARG A 37 2.73 -10.62 -1.11
N MET A 38 1.59 -11.21 -0.75
CA MET A 38 1.49 -12.32 0.21
C MET A 38 0.63 -13.47 -0.32
N ALA A 39 0.82 -13.86 -1.58
CA ALA A 39 0.10 -15.00 -2.17
C ALA A 39 0.34 -16.28 -1.35
N GLY A 40 -0.69 -17.13 -1.25
CA GLY A 40 -0.62 -18.42 -0.56
C GLY A 40 -0.67 -18.37 0.97
N LEU A 41 -0.72 -17.18 1.59
CA LEU A 41 -0.92 -17.06 3.04
C LEU A 41 -2.39 -17.11 3.44
N SER A 42 -2.65 -17.71 4.61
CA SER A 42 -3.95 -17.62 5.26
C SER A 42 -4.30 -16.18 5.61
N LEU A 43 -5.59 -15.86 5.64
CA LEU A 43 -6.07 -14.52 6.01
C LEU A 43 -5.56 -14.10 7.40
N ALA A 44 -5.53 -15.03 8.37
CA ALA A 44 -5.02 -14.76 9.71
C ALA A 44 -3.55 -14.33 9.68
N ARG A 45 -2.71 -15.02 8.88
CA ARG A 45 -1.30 -14.67 8.76
C ARG A 45 -1.09 -13.35 8.03
N LYS A 46 -1.85 -13.09 6.96
CA LYS A 46 -1.86 -11.78 6.27
C LYS A 46 -2.22 -10.65 7.23
N ARG A 47 -3.27 -10.81 8.03
CA ARG A 47 -3.72 -9.79 8.99
C ARG A 47 -2.64 -9.46 10.02
N ALA A 48 -1.99 -10.47 10.60
CA ALA A 48 -0.91 -10.24 11.56
C ALA A 48 0.21 -9.39 10.93
N ILE A 49 0.72 -9.80 9.77
CA ILE A 49 1.81 -9.10 9.09
C ILE A 49 1.41 -7.66 8.70
N VAL A 50 0.19 -7.46 8.20
CA VAL A 50 -0.28 -6.11 7.83
C VAL A 50 -0.43 -5.22 9.06
N LEU A 51 -1.00 -5.74 10.15
CA LEU A 51 -1.16 -4.96 11.38
C LEU A 51 0.18 -4.57 11.98
N ASP A 52 1.14 -5.48 12.01
CA ASP A 52 2.49 -5.21 12.50
C ASP A 52 3.15 -4.09 11.66
N ALA A 53 3.09 -4.21 10.33
CA ALA A 53 3.65 -3.20 9.42
C ALA A 53 2.95 -1.83 9.54
N LEU A 54 1.63 -1.80 9.72
CA LEU A 54 0.88 -0.55 9.89
C LEU A 54 1.14 0.11 11.25
N ASN A 55 1.31 -0.67 12.31
CA ASN A 55 1.66 -0.16 13.63
C ASN A 55 3.06 0.46 13.64
N GLU A 56 4.02 -0.15 12.93
CA GLU A 56 5.41 0.32 12.91
C GLU A 56 5.64 1.46 11.90
N HIS A 57 5.01 1.39 10.72
CA HIS A 57 5.32 2.28 9.59
C HIS A 57 4.12 3.03 9.02
N GLY A 58 2.92 2.96 9.63
CA GLY A 58 1.70 3.52 9.06
C GLY A 58 1.80 5.00 8.68
N GLN A 59 2.48 5.80 9.50
CA GLN A 59 2.73 7.23 9.21
C GLN A 59 3.70 7.45 8.05
N ASP A 60 4.65 6.53 7.85
CA ASP A 60 5.63 6.60 6.76
C ASP A 60 5.00 6.30 5.39
N LEU A 61 3.76 5.81 5.34
CA LEU A 61 3.07 5.47 4.10
C LEU A 61 2.46 6.68 3.39
N TYR A 62 2.29 7.80 4.09
CA TYR A 62 1.76 9.03 3.49
C TYR A 62 2.73 9.61 2.45
N GLY A 63 2.20 9.93 1.27
CA GLY A 63 2.94 10.33 0.09
C GLY A 63 3.84 9.23 -0.47
N ARG A 64 3.69 7.96 -0.05
CA ARG A 64 4.55 6.85 -0.47
C ARG A 64 3.80 5.73 -1.17
N PHE A 65 4.54 5.07 -2.06
CA PHE A 65 4.18 3.77 -2.60
C PHE A 65 5.01 2.72 -1.89
N ALA A 66 4.33 1.84 -1.16
CA ALA A 66 4.95 0.78 -0.38
C ALA A 66 4.52 -0.59 -0.89
N VAL A 67 5.45 -1.55 -0.80
CA VAL A 67 5.20 -2.96 -1.10
C VAL A 67 5.53 -3.76 0.14
N LEU A 68 4.56 -4.50 0.65
CA LEU A 68 4.72 -5.41 1.78
C LEU A 68 4.71 -6.85 1.25
N ASP A 69 5.84 -7.53 1.39
CA ASP A 69 5.95 -8.97 1.17
C ASP A 69 6.28 -9.70 2.49
N LEU A 70 6.42 -11.02 2.40
CA LEU A 70 6.73 -11.89 3.55
C LEU A 70 8.03 -11.57 4.29
N ARG A 71 8.95 -10.85 3.66
CA ARG A 71 10.32 -10.61 4.13
C ARG A 71 10.55 -9.16 4.52
N GLN A 72 9.87 -8.23 3.87
CA GLN A 72 10.17 -6.80 4.01
C GLN A 72 9.01 -5.89 3.60
N LEU A 73 9.04 -4.69 4.18
CA LEU A 73 8.34 -3.51 3.69
C LEU A 73 9.31 -2.64 2.90
N ARG A 74 9.00 -2.37 1.62
CA ARG A 74 9.77 -1.45 0.78
C ARG A 74 8.97 -0.19 0.55
N ILE A 75 9.48 0.95 0.96
CA ILE A 75 8.81 2.25 0.83
C ILE A 75 9.54 3.11 -0.21
N ARG A 76 8.81 3.68 -1.16
CA ARG A 76 9.33 4.60 -2.19
C ARG A 76 8.49 5.89 -2.22
N PRO A 77 9.07 7.06 -2.50
CA PRO A 77 8.29 8.27 -2.76
C PRO A 77 7.32 8.03 -3.92
N LEU A 78 6.06 8.46 -3.77
CA LEU A 78 5.17 8.62 -4.91
C LEU A 78 5.68 9.83 -5.71
N GLN A 79 6.12 9.61 -6.94
CA GLN A 79 6.39 10.70 -7.87
C GLN A 79 5.04 11.28 -8.29
N VAL A 80 4.65 12.39 -7.66
CA VAL A 80 3.53 13.24 -8.09
C VAL A 80 3.88 14.02 -9.35
#